data_AF-A0A7V9D3Z9-F1
#
_entry.id   AF-A0A7V9D3Z9-F1
#
_cell.length_a   1.000
_cell.length_b   1.000
_cell.length_c   1.000
_cell.angle_alpha   90.00
_cell.angle_beta   90.00
_cell.angle_gamma   90.00
#
_symmetry.space_group_name_H-M   'P 1'
#
loop_
_entity.id
_entity.type
_entity.pdbx_description
1 polymer ?
#
loop_
_entity_poly.entity_id
_entity_poly.type
_entity_poly.pdbx_seq_one_letter_code
_entity_poly.pdbx_strand_id
1 'polypeptide(L)'
;MTGIGGVFFRARDPEALARWYAEHLGVPPPPPTYDDPDWRQEAGPTVWAPMPGDSEYFGRPEQAWSINFRVRDLDAMVAQLRRAGVPVETDPEEYPNGRFAATADPEGNPIQLWQPAQDTWRESSASHR
;
A
#
# COMPACT_ATOMS: atom_id res chain seq x y z
N MET A 1 12.12 -5.13 17.21
CA MET A 1 11.70 -4.73 15.86
C MET A 1 10.81 -3.51 15.99
N THR A 2 11.06 -2.43 15.23
CA THR A 2 10.35 -1.14 15.36
C THR A 2 9.46 -0.80 14.16
N GLY A 3 9.52 -1.58 13.08
CA GLY A 3 8.73 -1.38 11.87
C GLY A 3 9.31 -2.15 10.68
N ILE A 4 8.78 -1.90 9.48
CA ILE A 4 9.33 -2.40 8.22
C ILE A 4 10.37 -1.38 7.72
N GLY A 5 11.63 -1.81 7.61
CA GLY A 5 12.74 -0.96 7.15
C GLY A 5 12.84 -0.82 5.64
N GLY A 6 12.19 -1.69 4.87
CA GLY A 6 12.14 -1.64 3.42
C GLY A 6 11.31 -2.79 2.84
N VAL A 7 10.82 -2.60 1.63
CA VAL A 7 10.16 -3.63 0.82
C VAL A 7 10.89 -3.70 -0.50
N PHE A 8 11.44 -4.88 -0.82
CA PHE A 8 12.24 -5.09 -2.02
C PHE A 8 11.63 -6.24 -2.82
N PHE A 9 11.41 -6.01 -4.11
CA PHE A 9 10.82 -6.98 -5.00
C PHE A 9 11.42 -6.87 -6.41
N ARG A 10 11.18 -7.89 -7.24
CA ARG A 10 11.71 -7.94 -8.60
C ARG A 10 10.84 -7.11 -9.53
N ALA A 11 11.47 -6.47 -10.50
CA ALA A 11 10.83 -5.74 -11.59
C ALA A 11 11.54 -6.08 -12.90
N ARG A 12 10.79 -6.10 -14.00
CA ARG A 12 11.33 -6.18 -15.37
C ARG A 12 11.96 -4.84 -15.77
N ASP A 13 11.37 -3.73 -15.35
CA ASP A 13 11.92 -2.37 -15.53
C ASP A 13 11.85 -1.60 -14.20
N PRO A 14 12.89 -1.69 -13.34
CA PRO A 14 12.90 -1.06 -12.03
C PRO A 14 12.74 0.47 -12.06
N GLU A 15 13.29 1.14 -13.08
CA GLU A 15 13.24 2.60 -13.19
C GLU A 15 11.85 3.08 -13.58
N ALA A 16 11.23 2.44 -14.59
CA ALA A 16 9.87 2.76 -14.98
C ALA A 16 8.89 2.46 -13.83
N LEU A 17 9.09 1.35 -13.13
CA LEU A 17 8.22 0.96 -12.03
C LEU A 17 8.34 1.91 -10.84
N ALA A 18 9.56 2.28 -10.44
CA ALA A 18 9.78 3.27 -9.38
C ALA A 18 9.13 4.63 -9.71
N ARG A 19 9.22 5.07 -10.98
CA ARG A 19 8.56 6.30 -11.44
C ARG A 19 7.05 6.20 -11.33
N TRP A 20 6.46 5.05 -11.69
CA TRP A 20 5.03 4.80 -11.57
C TRP A 20 4.56 4.88 -10.11
N TYR A 21 5.28 4.27 -9.17
CA TYR A 21 4.97 4.36 -7.74
C TYR A 21 5.04 5.80 -7.21
N ALA A 22 6.05 6.57 -7.64
CA ALA A 22 6.20 7.97 -7.27
C ALA A 22 5.04 8.83 -7.82
N GLU A 23 4.69 8.64 -9.09
CA GLU A 23 3.67 9.43 -9.78
C GLU A 23 2.25 9.13 -9.27
N HIS A 24 1.91 7.86 -9.09
CA HIS A 24 0.53 7.47 -8.82
C HIS A 24 0.22 7.28 -7.34
N LEU A 25 1.20 6.86 -6.54
CA LEU A 25 1.02 6.56 -5.11
C LEU A 25 1.82 7.48 -4.18
N GLY A 26 2.65 8.37 -4.73
CA GLY A 26 3.49 9.27 -3.93
C GLY A 26 4.59 8.56 -3.16
N VAL A 27 5.01 7.37 -3.62
CA VAL A 27 6.09 6.57 -3.02
C VAL A 27 7.37 6.80 -3.84
N PRO A 28 8.27 7.69 -3.41
CA PRO A 28 9.48 7.95 -4.18
C PRO A 28 10.47 6.78 -4.08
N PRO A 29 11.38 6.61 -5.06
CA PRO A 29 12.48 5.67 -4.94
C PRO A 29 13.40 6.03 -3.78
N PRO A 30 14.23 5.08 -3.31
CA PRO A 30 15.34 5.41 -2.42
C PRO A 30 16.22 6.52 -3.02
N PRO A 31 16.74 7.43 -2.19
CA PRO A 31 17.58 8.51 -2.68
C PRO A 31 18.85 7.96 -3.36
N PRO A 32 19.37 8.65 -4.40
CA PRO A 32 20.55 8.20 -5.13
C PRO A 32 21.84 8.31 -4.29
N THR A 33 21.79 9.10 -3.21
CA THR A 33 22.88 9.32 -2.28
C THR A 33 22.36 9.26 -0.84
N TYR A 34 23.26 9.08 0.12
CA TYR A 34 22.92 9.07 1.54
C TYR A 34 22.68 10.47 2.14
N ASP A 35 22.85 11.54 1.34
CA ASP A 35 22.68 12.92 1.81
C ASP A 35 21.22 13.37 1.80
N ASP A 36 20.37 12.69 1.02
CA ASP A 36 18.94 12.97 0.92
C ASP A 36 18.12 12.07 1.86
N PRO A 37 17.01 12.58 2.43
CA PRO A 37 16.18 11.79 3.33
C PRO A 37 15.35 10.74 2.57
N ASP A 38 15.26 9.54 3.14
CA ASP A 38 14.31 8.51 2.71
C ASP A 38 12.86 8.95 2.84
N TRP A 39 11.97 8.29 2.10
CA TRP A 39 10.53 8.40 2.28
C TRP A 39 10.13 8.05 3.71
N ARG A 40 9.50 9.01 4.41
CA ARG A 40 8.98 8.82 5.76
C ARG A 40 7.48 8.60 5.74
N GLN A 41 7.08 7.42 6.19
CA GLN A 41 5.67 7.07 6.36
C GLN A 41 5.10 7.73 7.62
N GLU A 42 3.82 8.11 7.56
CA GLU A 42 3.05 8.47 8.75
C GLU A 42 2.93 7.24 9.68
N ALA A 43 3.00 7.47 11.00
CA ALA A 43 2.88 6.43 12.00
C ALA A 43 1.57 5.65 11.82
N GLY A 44 1.60 4.32 12.03
CA GLY A 44 0.40 3.52 11.88
C GLY A 44 0.49 2.03 12.03
N PRO A 45 -0.67 1.35 12.11
CA PRO A 45 -0.73 -0.09 12.18
C PRO A 45 -0.16 -0.66 10.88
N THR A 46 0.54 -1.77 11.04
CA THR A 46 0.99 -2.62 9.95
C THR A 46 0.35 -3.97 10.19
N VAL A 47 -0.48 -4.42 9.24
CA VAL A 47 -1.05 -5.76 9.28
C VAL A 47 0.04 -6.72 8.81
N TRP A 48 0.36 -7.71 9.63
CA TRP A 48 1.28 -8.79 9.30
C TRP A 48 0.53 -10.11 9.42
N ALA A 49 0.12 -10.67 8.28
CA ALA A 49 -0.73 -11.85 8.25
C ALA A 49 -0.35 -12.79 7.09
N PRO A 50 -0.03 -14.07 7.37
CA PRO A 50 -0.06 -15.10 6.34
C PRO A 50 -1.51 -15.42 5.96
N MET A 51 -1.71 -15.88 4.72
CA MET A 51 -3.01 -16.36 4.21
C MET A 51 -2.87 -17.81 3.70
N PRO A 52 -3.98 -18.55 3.53
CA PRO A 52 -3.96 -19.85 2.88
C PRO A 52 -3.25 -19.80 1.52
N GLY A 53 -2.50 -20.86 1.20
CA GLY A 53 -1.70 -20.91 -0.04
C GLY A 53 -2.54 -20.97 -1.32
N ASP A 54 -3.84 -21.24 -1.19
CA ASP A 54 -4.84 -21.26 -2.26
C ASP A 54 -5.73 -20.00 -2.26
N SER A 55 -5.35 -18.96 -1.51
CA SER A 55 -6.09 -17.70 -1.49
C SER A 55 -6.03 -16.99 -2.84
N GLU A 56 -7.20 -16.60 -3.36
CA GLU A 56 -7.32 -15.80 -4.59
C GLU A 56 -6.88 -14.34 -4.40
N TYR A 57 -6.61 -13.90 -3.15
CA TYR A 57 -6.25 -12.52 -2.80
C TYR A 57 -5.05 -11.97 -3.56
N PHE A 58 -4.09 -12.83 -3.92
CA PHE A 58 -2.85 -12.42 -4.61
C PHE A 58 -2.98 -12.37 -6.13
N GLY A 59 -4.14 -12.75 -6.68
CA GLY A 59 -4.47 -12.70 -8.11
C GLY A 59 -3.82 -13.79 -8.97
N ARG A 60 -2.58 -14.20 -8.69
CA ARG A 60 -1.88 -15.28 -9.43
C ARG A 60 -1.30 -16.33 -8.47
N PRO A 61 -1.29 -17.63 -8.83
CA PRO A 61 -0.76 -18.69 -7.97
C PRO A 61 0.70 -18.53 -7.54
N GLU A 62 1.55 -17.93 -8.39
CA GLU A 62 2.96 -17.69 -8.12
C GLU A 62 3.22 -16.43 -7.26
N GLN A 63 2.20 -15.59 -7.05
CA GLN A 63 2.34 -14.35 -6.30
C GLN A 63 2.29 -14.64 -4.80
N ALA A 64 3.44 -14.51 -4.14
CA ALA A 64 3.57 -14.85 -2.72
C ALA A 64 3.25 -13.69 -1.75
N TRP A 65 3.16 -12.46 -2.24
CA TRP A 65 2.99 -11.26 -1.42
C TRP A 65 2.16 -10.20 -2.14
N SER A 66 1.53 -9.33 -1.36
CA SER A 66 0.83 -8.12 -1.82
C SER A 66 1.25 -6.97 -0.90
N ILE A 67 1.18 -5.73 -1.38
CA ILE A 67 1.49 -4.55 -0.56
C ILE A 67 0.19 -3.81 -0.26
N ASN A 68 -0.05 -3.55 1.03
CA ASN A 68 -1.17 -2.74 1.49
C ASN A 68 -0.66 -1.35 1.91
N PHE A 69 -1.08 -0.30 1.19
CA PHE A 69 -0.78 1.09 1.51
C PHE A 69 -1.92 1.75 2.28
N ARG A 70 -1.58 2.45 3.36
CA ARG A 70 -2.52 3.35 4.05
C ARG A 70 -2.75 4.60 3.21
N VAL A 71 -4.01 5.00 3.03
CA VAL A 71 -4.41 6.24 2.38
C VAL A 71 -5.31 7.05 3.32
N ARG A 72 -5.18 8.38 3.29
CA ARG A 72 -6.01 9.26 4.14
C ARG A 72 -7.44 9.38 3.64
N ASP A 73 -7.59 9.39 2.31
CA ASP A 73 -8.87 9.54 1.61
C ASP A 73 -8.87 8.58 0.42
N LEU A 74 -9.62 7.48 0.55
CA LEU A 74 -9.73 6.43 -0.45
C LEU A 74 -10.45 6.92 -1.69
N ASP A 75 -11.49 7.74 -1.53
CA ASP A 75 -12.29 8.22 -2.65
C ASP A 75 -11.47 9.18 -3.53
N ALA A 76 -10.68 10.07 -2.90
CA ALA A 76 -9.73 10.93 -3.61
C ALA A 76 -8.63 10.12 -4.32
N MET A 77 -8.06 9.11 -3.66
CA MET A 77 -7.03 8.25 -4.25
C MET A 77 -7.57 7.46 -5.45
N VAL A 78 -8.75 6.84 -5.30
CA VAL A 78 -9.43 6.10 -6.37
C VAL A 78 -9.74 7.02 -7.56
N ALA A 79 -10.24 8.23 -7.31
CA ALA A 79 -10.52 9.20 -8.36
C ALA A 79 -9.24 9.65 -9.09
N GLN A 80 -8.12 9.82 -8.38
CA GLN A 80 -6.82 10.10 -8.98
C GLN A 80 -6.36 8.97 -9.91
N LEU A 81 -6.36 7.72 -9.42
CA LEU A 81 -5.93 6.57 -10.19
C LEU A 81 -6.78 6.38 -11.46
N ARG A 82 -8.11 6.49 -11.34
CA ARG A 82 -9.01 6.41 -12.49
C ARG A 82 -8.74 7.49 -13.53
N ARG A 83 -8.47 8.73 -13.11
CA ARG A 83 -8.10 9.83 -14.04
C ARG A 83 -6.77 9.58 -14.74
N ALA A 84 -5.85 8.89 -14.09
CA ALA A 84 -4.58 8.47 -14.68
C ALA A 84 -4.69 7.22 -15.57
N GLY A 85 -5.89 6.65 -15.74
CA GLY A 85 -6.11 5.42 -16.50
C GLY A 85 -5.65 4.15 -15.78
N VAL A 86 -5.37 4.22 -14.48
CA VAL A 86 -5.00 3.07 -13.67
C VAL A 86 -6.27 2.33 -13.22
N PRO A 87 -6.42 1.01 -13.52
CA PRO A 87 -7.53 0.21 -13.02
C PRO A 87 -7.54 0.15 -11.50
N VAL A 88 -8.67 0.46 -10.88
CA VAL A 88 -8.85 0.37 -9.43
C VAL A 88 -10.29 0.03 -9.09
N GLU A 89 -10.44 -1.00 -8.27
CA GLU A 89 -11.73 -1.54 -7.84
C GLU A 89 -11.91 -1.25 -6.35
N THR A 90 -13.00 -0.57 -6.01
CA THR A 90 -13.34 -0.28 -4.62
C THR A 90 -14.12 -1.45 -4.06
N ASP A 91 -13.76 -1.91 -2.87
CA ASP A 91 -14.55 -2.89 -2.14
C ASP A 91 -15.86 -2.22 -1.69
N PRO A 92 -17.05 -2.75 -2.06
CA PRO A 92 -18.32 -2.17 -1.64
C PRO A 92 -18.59 -2.33 -0.14
N GLU A 93 -17.88 -3.24 0.54
CA GLU A 93 -18.05 -3.49 1.97
C GLU A 93 -17.28 -2.47 2.83
N GLU A 94 -17.92 -2.04 3.92
CA GLU A 94 -17.27 -1.29 4.98
C GLU A 94 -16.92 -2.24 6.13
N TYR A 95 -15.65 -2.24 6.54
CA TYR A 95 -15.17 -3.09 7.61
C TYR A 95 -14.91 -2.28 8.88
N PRO A 96 -14.95 -2.89 10.07
CA PRO A 96 -14.61 -2.20 11.33
C PRO A 96 -13.21 -1.59 11.33
N ASN A 97 -12.26 -2.16 10.56
CA ASN A 97 -10.90 -1.66 10.44
C ASN A 97 -10.72 -0.64 9.30
N GLY A 98 -11.74 -0.39 8.46
CA GLY A 98 -11.69 0.63 7.41
C GLY A 98 -12.26 0.19 6.08
N ARG A 99 -11.89 0.93 5.04
CA ARG A 99 -12.36 0.74 3.65
C ARG A 99 -11.18 0.35 2.76
N PHE A 100 -11.46 -0.41 1.70
CA PHE A 100 -10.42 -0.94 0.82
C PHE A 100 -10.69 -0.69 -0.67
N ALA A 101 -9.59 -0.64 -1.43
CA ALA A 101 -9.62 -0.76 -2.88
C ALA A 101 -8.44 -1.62 -3.35
N ALA A 102 -8.60 -2.31 -4.48
CA ALA A 102 -7.57 -3.13 -5.11
C ALA A 102 -7.13 -2.49 -6.43
N THR A 103 -5.83 -2.53 -6.70
CA THR A 103 -5.21 -2.13 -7.96
C THR A 103 -3.97 -3.00 -8.19
N ALA A 104 -3.29 -2.79 -9.32
CA ALA A 104 -2.02 -3.41 -9.60
C ALA A 104 -1.09 -2.40 -10.29
N ASP A 105 0.21 -2.59 -10.09
CA ASP A 105 1.21 -1.83 -10.83
C ASP A 105 1.29 -2.30 -12.31
N PRO A 106 2.08 -1.63 -13.17
CA PRO A 106 2.22 -2.01 -14.58
C PRO A 106 2.80 -3.41 -14.81
N GLU A 107 3.42 -4.01 -13.80
CA GLU A 107 3.92 -5.38 -13.85
C GLU A 107 2.93 -6.39 -13.27
N GLY A 108 1.82 -5.90 -12.73
CA GLY A 108 0.74 -6.70 -12.20
C GLY A 108 0.99 -7.19 -10.78
N ASN A 109 1.88 -6.54 -10.02
CA ASN A 109 1.99 -6.79 -8.58
C ASN A 109 0.73 -6.26 -7.88
N PRO A 110 0.07 -7.08 -7.03
CA PRO A 110 -1.16 -6.68 -6.37
C PRO A 110 -0.88 -5.60 -5.32
N ILE A 111 -1.72 -4.58 -5.33
CA ILE A 111 -1.70 -3.46 -4.38
C ILE A 111 -3.08 -3.31 -3.77
N GLN A 112 -3.13 -3.29 -2.43
CA GLN A 112 -4.31 -2.89 -1.69
C GLN A 112 -4.13 -1.46 -1.18
N LEU A 113 -5.17 -0.65 -1.33
CA LEU A 113 -5.29 0.65 -0.69
C LEU A 113 -6.23 0.50 0.48
N TRP A 114 -5.82 0.99 1.65
CA TRP A 114 -6.59 0.90 2.87
C TRP A 114 -6.76 2.29 3.48
N GLN A 115 -7.99 2.74 3.65
CA GLN A 115 -8.30 3.87 4.51
C GLN A 115 -8.73 3.33 5.87
N PRO A 116 -7.89 3.46 6.92
CA PRO A 116 -8.22 2.97 8.25
C PRO A 116 -9.45 3.70 8.84
N ALA A 117 -10.26 2.99 9.62
CA ALA A 117 -11.35 3.60 10.37
C ALA A 117 -10.79 4.58 11.43
N GLN A 118 -11.39 5.76 11.56
CA GLN A 118 -10.91 6.86 12.41
C GLN A 118 -10.69 6.45 13.88
N ASP A 119 -11.54 5.55 14.41
CA ASP A 119 -11.51 5.14 15.82
C ASP A 119 -10.48 4.04 16.13
N THR A 120 -9.95 3.34 15.12
CA THR A 120 -8.87 2.34 15.33
C THR A 120 -7.56 2.96 15.82
N TRP A 121 -7.45 4.29 15.84
CA TRP A 121 -6.25 5.03 16.20
C TRP A 121 -6.23 5.59 17.61
N ARG A 122 -7.40 5.91 18.18
CA ARG A 122 -7.46 6.61 19.47
C ARG A 122 -7.12 5.71 20.66
N GLU A 123 -7.29 4.40 20.56
CA GLU A 123 -7.07 3.48 21.69
C GLU A 123 -5.58 3.13 21.92
N SER A 124 -4.71 3.20 20.91
CA SER A 124 -3.29 2.81 21.08
C SER A 124 -2.39 3.92 21.66
N SER A 125 -2.79 5.19 21.54
CA SER A 125 -2.05 6.34 22.09
C SER A 125 -2.33 6.63 23.57
N ALA A 126 -3.34 5.98 24.18
CA ALA A 126 -3.73 6.23 25.57
C ALA A 126 -3.05 5.30 26.60
N SER A 127 -2.34 4.24 26.15
CA SER A 127 -1.84 3.20 27.07
C SER A 127 -0.32 3.20 27.34
N HIS A 128 0.40 4.26 26.97
CA HIS A 128 1.84 4.40 27.27
C HIS A 128 2.16 5.76 27.92
N ARG A 129 1.53 6.06 29.06
CA ARG A 129 2.04 7.02 30.05
C ARG A 129 2.41 6.28 31.33
#